data_AF-A0A6P5PSK2-F1
#
_entry.id   AF-A0A6P5PSK2-F1
#
_cell.length_a   1.000
_cell.length_b   1.000
_cell.length_c   1.000
_cell.angle_alpha   90.00
_cell.angle_beta   90.00
_cell.angle_gamma   90.00
#
_symmetry.space_group_name_H-M   'P 1'
#
loop_
_entity.id
_entity.type
_entity.pdbx_description
1 polymer ?
#
loop_
_entity_poly.entity_id
_entity_poly.type
_entity_poly.pdbx_seq_one_letter_code
_entity_poly.pdbx_strand_id
1 'polypeptide(L)'
;MDILYRQHLLLVPLAQSEAFLIDLLDKVCVRMNDYQLEDDPVTKQKYFRRYAPRKGDKIYKEYKKFFFYSDAFRPLKFACEAIIEKYEDEIFELIAQEANHLADMLCNEKSDLCGTPTNSPEP
;
A
#
# COMPACT_ATOMS: atom_id res chain seq x y z
N MET A 1 7.71 -24.37 -43.76
CA MET A 1 7.87 -24.22 -42.30
C MET A 1 9.35 -24.14 -42.04
N ASP A 2 9.86 -23.03 -41.51
CA ASP A 2 10.49 -23.06 -40.18
C ASP A 2 11.04 -21.67 -39.78
N ILE A 3 10.49 -21.20 -38.67
CA ILE A 3 11.18 -20.49 -37.58
C ILE A 3 11.78 -19.11 -37.97
N LEU A 4 11.02 -18.31 -38.73
CA LEU A 4 10.96 -16.87 -38.44
C LEU A 4 10.09 -16.68 -37.18
N TYR A 5 10.53 -17.26 -36.06
CA TYR A 5 9.94 -17.02 -34.75
C TYR A 5 10.27 -15.57 -34.41
N ARG A 6 9.39 -14.71 -34.90
CA ARG A 6 9.26 -13.30 -34.64
C ARG A 6 8.88 -13.14 -33.16
N GLN A 7 9.77 -13.56 -32.27
CA GLN A 7 9.71 -13.13 -30.90
C GLN A 7 10.24 -11.70 -30.91
N HIS A 8 9.33 -10.75 -31.12
CA HIS A 8 9.44 -9.49 -30.41
C HIS A 8 9.40 -9.87 -28.92
N LEU A 9 10.56 -10.28 -28.38
CA LEU A 9 10.83 -10.15 -26.96
C LEU A 9 10.83 -8.64 -26.75
N LEU A 10 9.64 -8.10 -26.45
CA LEU A 10 9.51 -6.78 -25.86
C LEU A 10 10.34 -6.85 -24.59
N LEU A 11 11.52 -6.21 -24.62
CA LEU A 11 12.40 -6.13 -23.47
C LEU A 11 11.69 -5.24 -22.46
N VAL A 12 10.86 -5.83 -21.61
CA VAL A 12 10.20 -5.11 -20.52
C VAL A 12 11.30 -4.66 -19.56
N PRO A 13 11.46 -3.34 -19.33
CA PRO A 13 12.41 -2.85 -18.35
C PRO A 13 12.19 -3.55 -17.00
N LEU A 14 13.26 -3.86 -16.26
CA LEU A 14 13.15 -4.54 -14.95
C LEU A 14 12.15 -3.85 -14.02
N ALA A 15 12.09 -2.51 -14.02
CA ALA A 15 11.16 -1.73 -13.21
C ALA A 15 9.68 -1.97 -13.54
N GLN A 16 9.39 -2.61 -14.67
CA GLN A 16 8.05 -2.93 -15.17
C GLN A 16 7.82 -4.45 -15.21
N SER A 17 8.77 -5.27 -14.78
CA SER A 17 8.54 -6.71 -14.71
C SER A 17 7.66 -7.04 -13.51
N GLU A 18 6.74 -7.98 -13.70
CA GLU A 18 5.86 -8.51 -12.67
C GLU A 18 6.65 -8.95 -11.42
N ALA A 19 7.72 -9.71 -11.61
CA ALA A 19 8.58 -10.16 -10.51
C ALA A 19 9.20 -9.01 -9.69
N PHE A 20 9.53 -7.88 -10.33
CA PHE A 20 10.02 -6.70 -9.62
C PHE A 20 8.90 -6.00 -8.85
N LEU A 21 7.71 -5.89 -9.45
CA LEU A 21 6.55 -5.28 -8.80
C LEU A 21 6.06 -6.10 -7.59
N ILE A 22 6.06 -7.43 -7.68
CA ILE A 22 5.75 -8.32 -6.55
C ILE A 22 6.73 -8.09 -5.39
N ASP A 23 8.05 -8.14 -5.65
CA ASP A 23 9.07 -7.88 -4.62
C ASP A 23 8.96 -6.47 -4.03
N LEU A 24 8.56 -5.48 -4.83
CA LEU A 24 8.29 -4.13 -4.35
C LEU A 24 7.07 -4.10 -3.42
N LEU A 25 5.97 -4.73 -3.80
CA LEU A 25 4.72 -4.78 -3.03
C LEU A 25 4.92 -5.52 -1.69
N ASP A 26 5.65 -6.63 -1.68
CA ASP A 26 6.03 -7.34 -0.44
C ASP A 26 6.78 -6.43 0.54
N LYS A 27 7.73 -5.64 0.02
CA LYS A 27 8.48 -4.66 0.81
C LYS A 27 7.59 -3.54 1.34
N VAL A 28 6.50 -3.19 0.65
CA VAL A 28 5.52 -2.21 1.15
C VAL A 28 4.84 -2.73 2.41
N CYS A 29 4.39 -3.99 2.45
CA CYS A 29 3.71 -4.53 3.64
C CYS A 29 4.64 -4.69 4.85
N VAL A 30 5.92 -4.98 4.63
CA VAL A 30 6.93 -4.97 5.72
C VAL A 30 6.99 -3.61 6.42
N ARG A 31 6.75 -2.51 5.68
CA ARG A 31 6.75 -1.16 6.23
C ARG A 31 5.49 -0.80 7.01
N MET A 32 4.52 -1.70 7.18
CA MET A 32 3.40 -1.45 8.10
C MET A 32 3.86 -1.29 9.56
N ASN A 33 5.07 -1.75 9.90
CA ASN A 33 5.72 -1.43 11.18
C ASN A 33 6.06 0.07 11.36
N ASP A 34 5.98 0.89 10.30
CA ASP A 34 6.08 2.36 10.38
C ASP A 34 4.83 3.03 10.99
N TYR A 35 3.80 2.24 11.29
CA TYR A 35 2.50 2.68 11.80
C TYR A 35 2.26 2.16 13.23
N GLN A 36 1.58 2.96 14.02
CA GLN A 36 1.18 2.67 15.39
C GLN A 36 -0.34 2.69 15.49
N LEU A 37 -0.90 1.73 16.24
CA LEU A 37 -2.31 1.74 16.59
C LEU A 37 -2.56 2.77 17.70
N GLU A 38 -3.43 3.73 17.43
CA GLU A 38 -3.87 4.77 18.37
C GLU A 38 -5.38 4.70 18.55
N ASP A 39 -5.87 5.19 19.70
CA ASP A 39 -7.30 5.39 19.94
C ASP A 39 -7.64 6.87 19.69
N ASP A 40 -8.72 7.13 18.95
CA ASP A 40 -9.26 8.48 18.80
C ASP A 40 -9.66 9.02 20.18
N PRO A 41 -9.23 10.25 20.55
CA PRO A 41 -9.41 10.74 21.91
C PRO A 41 -10.89 10.89 22.30
N VAL A 42 -11.77 11.12 21.32
CA VAL A 42 -13.20 11.39 21.51
C VAL A 42 -14.01 10.10 21.37
N THR A 43 -13.94 9.45 20.20
CA THR A 43 -14.76 8.30 19.83
C THR A 43 -14.22 6.97 20.35
N LYS A 44 -12.96 6.94 20.80
CA LYS A 44 -12.22 5.71 21.16
C LYS A 44 -12.10 4.70 20.01
N GLN A 45 -12.37 5.11 18.78
CA GLN A 45 -12.14 4.26 17.61
C GLN A 45 -10.64 4.09 17.38
N LYS A 46 -10.25 2.87 17.03
CA LYS A 46 -8.85 2.53 16.76
C LYS A 46 -8.48 2.90 15.33
N TYR A 47 -7.32 3.53 15.16
CA TYR A 47 -6.78 3.87 13.85
C TYR A 47 -5.27 3.71 13.82
N PHE A 48 -4.72 3.43 12.64
CA PHE A 48 -3.27 3.32 12.44
C PHE A 48 -2.70 4.66 12.01
N ARG A 49 -1.80 5.23 12.82
CA ARG A 49 -1.09 6.48 12.53
C ARG A 49 0.36 6.21 12.17
N ARG A 50 0.85 6.83 11.09
CA ARG A 50 2.26 6.72 10.71
C ARG A 50 3.15 7.53 11.65
N TYR A 51 4.15 6.88 12.24
CA TYR A 51 5.12 7.52 13.14
C TYR A 51 6.55 7.49 12.61
N ALA A 52 6.90 6.62 11.65
CA ALA A 52 8.22 6.71 11.02
C ALA A 52 8.20 7.79 9.94
N PRO A 53 9.26 8.61 9.76
CA PRO A 53 9.37 9.53 8.63
C PRO A 53 9.53 8.76 7.29
N ARG A 54 9.17 9.37 6.14
CA ARG A 54 9.58 8.88 4.82
C ARG A 54 10.99 9.35 4.52
N LYS A 55 11.62 8.72 3.52
CA LYS A 55 12.92 9.18 3.02
C LYS A 55 12.77 10.61 2.50
N GLY A 56 13.50 11.55 3.12
CA GLY A 56 13.45 12.97 2.78
C GLY A 56 12.55 13.83 3.68
N ASP A 57 11.74 13.21 4.54
CA ASP A 57 10.92 13.97 5.50
C ASP A 57 11.79 14.58 6.60
N LYS A 58 11.39 15.77 7.07
CA LYS A 58 11.98 16.38 8.27
C LYS A 58 11.67 15.48 9.47
N ILE A 59 12.69 15.04 10.19
CA ILE A 59 12.52 14.24 11.40
C ILE A 59 12.02 15.16 12.52
N TYR A 60 10.71 15.17 12.75
CA TYR A 60 10.10 15.91 13.86
C TYR A 60 10.41 15.26 15.21
N LYS A 61 10.38 16.05 16.31
CA LYS A 61 10.79 15.60 17.65
C LYS A 61 9.91 14.47 18.20
N GLU A 62 8.67 14.41 17.73
CA GLU A 62 7.65 13.42 18.07
C GLU A 62 8.08 12.01 17.63
N TYR A 63 8.80 11.89 16.51
CA TYR A 63 9.30 10.62 15.98
C TYR A 63 10.51 10.06 16.71
N LYS A 64 11.19 10.86 17.54
CA LYS A 64 12.35 10.41 18.35
C LYS A 64 11.94 9.70 19.65
N LYS A 65 10.67 9.77 20.04
CA LYS A 65 10.21 9.33 21.37
C LYS A 65 9.78 7.87 21.44
N PHE A 66 9.54 7.21 20.32
CA PHE A 66 8.83 5.93 20.32
C PHE A 66 9.54 4.91 19.41
N PHE A 67 10.42 4.12 20.02
CA PHE A 67 10.82 2.82 19.46
C PHE A 67 10.06 1.73 20.22
N PHE A 68 8.82 1.48 19.82
CA PHE A 68 8.07 0.34 20.31
C PHE A 68 8.10 -0.75 19.24
N TYR A 69 8.95 -1.75 19.43
CA TYR A 69 8.78 -3.04 18.75
C TYR A 69 7.56 -3.71 19.35
N SER A 70 6.37 -3.32 18.89
CA SER A 70 5.09 -3.88 19.29
C SER A 70 4.50 -4.67 18.14
N ASP A 71 3.92 -5.83 18.44
CA ASP A 71 3.17 -6.62 17.46
C ASP A 71 1.85 -5.96 17.02
N ALA A 72 1.56 -4.75 17.49
CA ALA A 72 0.37 -3.99 17.14
C ALA A 72 0.24 -3.68 15.63
N PHE A 73 1.34 -3.69 14.86
CA PHE A 73 1.27 -3.48 13.40
C PHE A 73 0.84 -4.74 12.63
N ARG A 74 0.87 -5.94 13.24
CA ARG A 74 0.59 -7.21 12.55
C ARG A 74 -0.77 -7.22 11.84
N PRO A 75 -1.87 -6.72 12.43
CA PRO A 75 -3.15 -6.65 11.72
C PRO A 75 -3.10 -5.77 10.46
N LEU A 76 -2.38 -4.65 10.52
CA LEU A 76 -2.21 -3.76 9.36
C LEU A 76 -1.34 -4.42 8.27
N LYS A 77 -0.27 -5.10 8.67
CA LYS A 77 0.55 -5.90 7.75
C LYS A 77 -0.28 -6.98 7.06
N PHE A 78 -1.06 -7.74 7.83
CA PHE A 78 -1.92 -8.78 7.29
C PHE A 78 -2.95 -8.22 6.31
N ALA A 79 -3.57 -7.08 6.63
CA ALA A 79 -4.49 -6.41 5.71
C ALA A 79 -3.82 -5.96 4.41
N CYS A 80 -2.59 -5.43 4.49
CA CYS A 80 -1.80 -5.07 3.31
C CYS A 80 -1.51 -6.30 2.43
N GLU A 81 -1.05 -7.40 3.03
CA GLU A 81 -0.76 -8.65 2.31
C GLU A 81 -2.02 -9.19 1.63
N ALA A 82 -3.16 -9.20 2.33
CA ALA A 82 -4.44 -9.65 1.77
C ALA A 82 -4.96 -8.75 0.64
N ILE A 83 -4.71 -7.43 0.70
CA ILE A 83 -5.07 -6.49 -0.38
C ILE A 83 -4.23 -6.77 -1.62
N ILE A 84 -2.92 -6.93 -1.48
CA ILE A 84 -2.04 -7.24 -2.62
C ILE A 84 -2.40 -8.59 -3.23
N GLU A 85 -2.56 -9.63 -2.41
CA GLU A 85 -2.92 -10.97 -2.89
C GLU A 85 -4.26 -10.95 -3.66
N LYS A 86 -5.24 -10.19 -3.18
CA LYS A 86 -6.56 -10.14 -3.81
C LYS A 86 -6.62 -9.27 -5.07
N TYR A 87 -5.88 -8.17 -5.10
CA TYR A 87 -6.00 -7.12 -6.13
C TYR A 87 -4.72 -6.93 -6.94
N GLU A 88 -3.88 -7.96 -7.04
CA GLU A 88 -2.58 -7.91 -7.75
C GLU A 88 -2.74 -7.44 -9.20
N ASP A 89 -3.68 -8.03 -9.93
CA ASP A 89 -3.94 -7.72 -11.33
C ASP A 89 -4.38 -6.25 -11.52
N GLU A 90 -5.31 -5.76 -10.69
CA GLU A 90 -5.75 -4.37 -10.74
C GLU A 90 -4.64 -3.39 -10.34
N ILE A 91 -3.80 -3.75 -9.37
CA ILE A 91 -2.63 -2.95 -9.00
C ILE A 91 -1.66 -2.84 -10.18
N PHE A 92 -1.35 -3.95 -10.86
CA PHE A 92 -0.45 -3.93 -12.01
C PHE A 92 -1.04 -3.17 -13.19
N GLU A 93 -2.35 -3.30 -13.44
CA GLU A 93 -3.05 -2.52 -14.45
C GLU A 93 -2.91 -1.01 -14.19
N LEU A 94 -3.15 -0.58 -12.95
CA LEU A 94 -3.04 0.83 -12.55
C LEU A 94 -1.60 1.36 -12.61
N ILE A 95 -0.61 0.53 -12.27
CA ILE A 95 0.82 0.88 -12.42
C ILE A 95 1.19 1.04 -13.90
N ALA A 96 0.75 0.12 -14.76
CA ALA A 96 1.03 0.18 -16.19
C ALA A 96 0.37 1.38 -16.88
N GLN A 97 -0.76 1.86 -16.35
CA GLN A 97 -1.44 3.07 -16.79
C GLN A 97 -0.82 4.37 -16.24
N GLU A 98 0.23 4.28 -15.40
CA GLU A 98 0.85 5.41 -14.71
C GLU A 98 -0.18 6.28 -13.96
N ALA A 99 -1.15 5.63 -13.31
CA ALA A 99 -2.24 6.32 -12.63
C ALA A 99 -1.72 7.26 -11.52
N ASN A 100 -1.98 8.56 -11.65
CA ASN A 100 -1.58 9.58 -10.66
C ASN A 100 -2.23 9.37 -9.27
N HIS A 101 -3.32 8.60 -9.21
CA HIS A 101 -4.14 8.35 -8.02
C HIS A 101 -4.41 6.85 -7.80
N LEU A 102 -3.38 6.01 -7.92
CA LEU A 102 -3.52 4.55 -7.79
C LEU A 102 -4.30 4.12 -6.55
N ALA A 103 -4.01 4.71 -5.38
CA ALA A 103 -4.69 4.34 -4.13
C ALA A 103 -6.18 4.65 -4.17
N ASP A 104 -6.58 5.81 -4.70
CA ASP A 104 -7.98 6.22 -4.77
C ASP A 104 -8.75 5.36 -5.78
N MET A 105 -8.16 5.09 -6.95
CA MET A 105 -8.75 4.23 -7.98
C MET A 105 -8.90 2.79 -7.48
N LEU A 106 -7.85 2.25 -6.86
CA LEU A 106 -7.90 0.91 -6.29
C LEU A 106 -8.99 0.81 -5.22
N CYS A 107 -9.03 1.76 -4.30
CA CYS A 107 -9.87 1.69 -3.10
C CYS A 107 -11.36 1.99 -3.35
N ASN A 108 -11.69 2.78 -4.37
CA ASN A 108 -13.05 3.22 -4.67
C ASN A 108 -13.64 2.63 -5.96
N GLU A 109 -12.83 2.44 -7.00
CA GLU A 109 -13.33 1.99 -8.31
C GLU A 109 -13.12 0.50 -8.54
N LYS A 110 -11.97 -0.03 -8.11
CA LYS A 110 -11.59 -1.44 -8.30
C LYS A 110 -11.91 -2.31 -7.07
N SER A 111 -12.21 -1.69 -5.92
CA SER A 111 -12.55 -2.40 -4.68
C SER A 111 -13.56 -1.62 -3.84
N ASP A 112 -14.13 -2.29 -2.83
CA ASP A 112 -15.05 -1.70 -1.84
C ASP A 112 -14.33 -1.35 -0.52
N LEU A 113 -13.01 -1.10 -0.57
CA LEU A 113 -12.18 -0.95 0.63
C LEU A 113 -12.38 0.39 1.36
N CYS A 114 -12.68 1.46 0.63
CA CYS A 114 -12.80 2.81 1.21
C CYS A 114 -14.21 3.16 1.68
N GLY A 115 -15.21 2.33 1.38
CA GLY A 115 -16.62 2.62 1.63
C GLY A 115 -17.12 3.87 0.88
N THR A 116 -18.43 4.00 0.70
CA THR A 116 -19.00 5.33 0.47
C THR A 116 -18.89 6.11 1.79
N PRO A 117 -18.66 7.43 1.78
CA PRO A 117 -18.62 8.21 3.01
C PRO A 117 -19.94 8.01 3.73
N THR A 118 -19.93 7.19 4.77
CA THR A 118 -21.02 7.11 5.72
C THR A 118 -20.99 8.45 6.42
N ASN A 119 -21.97 9.29 6.07
CA ASN A 119 -22.30 10.51 6.80
C ASN A 119 -22.43 10.12 8.28
N SER A 120 -21.34 10.25 9.02
CA SER A 120 -21.37 10.25 10.47
C SER A 120 -22.17 11.51 10.83
N PRO A 121 -23.21 11.44 11.69
CA PRO A 121 -23.88 12.64 12.13
C PRO A 121 -22.84 13.54 12.81
N GLU A 122 -22.64 14.73 12.27
CA GLU A 122 -21.95 15.82 12.98
C GLU A 122 -22.76 16.20 14.25
N PRO A 123 -22.08 16.74 15.28
CA PRO A 123 -22.52 16.74 16.68
C PRO A 123 -23.82 17.50 16.98
#